data_AF-A0A957A1W3-F1
#
_entry.id   AF-A0A957A1W3-F1
#
_cell.length_a   1.000
_cell.length_b   1.000
_cell.length_c   1.000
_cell.angle_alpha   90.00
_cell.angle_beta   90.00
_cell.angle_gamma   90.00
#
_symmetry.space_group_name_H-M   'P 1'
#
loop_
_entity.id
_entity.type
_entity.pdbx_description
1 polymer ?
#
loop_
_entity_poly.entity_id
_entity_poly.type
_entity_poly.pdbx_seq_one_letter_code
_entity_poly.pdbx_strand_id
1 'polypeptide(L)'
;MLYVTILRSDRSRDPELWATIWQGKAPDTLKIRAVYNLLTDTRVFVWEGETLADARYMDRLNQVGETTTSIAMDQTGGWQQAFAGNLDGMREWFESRGRTGSDVDAALDLRRRGHEAPNVEAARRAAREWQEEQRTQGA
;
A
#
# COMPACT_ATOMS: atom_id res chain seq x y z
N MET A 1 2.26 -4.50 -13.09
CA MET A 1 2.44 -3.52 -12.00
C MET A 1 1.16 -3.43 -11.18
N LEU A 2 1.27 -3.32 -9.85
CA LEU A 2 0.11 -3.18 -8.96
C LEU A 2 -0.29 -1.71 -8.84
N TYR A 3 -1.59 -1.45 -8.84
CA TYR A 3 -2.19 -0.13 -8.73
C TYR A 3 -3.32 -0.14 -7.71
N VAL A 4 -3.56 1.03 -7.11
CA VAL A 4 -4.73 1.32 -6.32
C VAL A 4 -5.45 2.50 -6.96
N THR A 5 -6.73 2.31 -7.28
CA THR A 5 -7.63 3.36 -7.74
C THR A 5 -8.68 3.60 -6.67
N ILE A 6 -8.78 4.84 -6.20
CA ILE A 6 -9.87 5.30 -5.34
C ILE A 6 -10.87 6.04 -6.22
N LEU A 7 -12.10 5.54 -6.32
CA LEU A 7 -13.21 6.20 -6.98
C LEU A 7 -14.10 6.86 -5.93
N ARG A 8 -14.42 8.13 -6.12
CA ARG A 8 -15.49 8.84 -5.40
C ARG A 8 -16.64 9.14 -6.35
N SER A 9 -17.82 8.58 -6.09
CA SER A 9 -19.00 8.76 -6.92
C SER A 9 -20.27 8.57 -6.10
N ASP A 10 -21.26 9.45 -6.28
CA ASP A 10 -22.59 9.31 -5.66
C ASP A 10 -23.18 7.92 -5.96
N ARG A 11 -23.66 7.25 -4.91
CA ARG A 11 -24.29 5.93 -4.97
C ARG A 11 -25.54 5.89 -5.84
N SER A 12 -26.21 7.02 -6.05
CA SER A 12 -27.33 7.14 -6.99
C SER A 12 -26.90 6.85 -8.45
N ARG A 13 -25.62 7.05 -8.77
CA ARG A 13 -25.02 6.80 -10.09
C ARG A 13 -24.43 5.40 -10.25
N ASP A 14 -24.63 4.50 -9.29
CA ASP A 14 -24.18 3.11 -9.39
C ASP A 14 -24.64 2.40 -10.67
N PRO A 15 -25.88 2.60 -11.17
CA PRO A 15 -26.28 2.03 -12.46
C PRO A 15 -25.40 2.50 -13.62
N GLU A 16 -24.99 3.77 -13.63
CA GLU A 16 -24.07 4.32 -14.64
C GLU A 16 -22.67 3.71 -14.49
N LEU A 17 -22.17 3.57 -13.26
CA LEU A 17 -20.89 2.92 -12.97
C LEU A 17 -20.85 1.51 -13.55
N TRP A 18 -21.89 0.72 -13.29
CA TRP A 18 -22.00 -0.61 -13.86
C TRP A 18 -22.08 -0.56 -15.38
N ALA A 19 -22.90 0.31 -15.97
CA ALA A 19 -22.97 0.46 -17.41
C ALA A 19 -21.59 0.80 -18.02
N THR A 20 -20.82 1.69 -17.41
CA THR A 20 -19.46 2.04 -17.86
C THR A 20 -18.51 0.84 -17.82
N ILE A 21 -18.59 0.00 -16.79
CA ILE A 21 -17.78 -1.22 -16.68
C ILE A 21 -18.22 -2.25 -17.73
N TRP A 22 -19.52 -2.57 -17.80
CA TRP A 22 -20.07 -3.59 -18.69
C TRP A 22 -19.97 -3.24 -20.18
N GLN A 23 -20.08 -1.96 -20.54
CA GLN A 23 -19.91 -1.52 -21.92
C GLN A 23 -18.46 -1.68 -22.40
N GLY A 24 -17.49 -1.60 -21.49
CA GLY A 24 -16.08 -1.72 -21.83
C GLY A 24 -15.60 -3.16 -21.79
N LYS A 25 -15.01 -3.64 -22.89
CA LYS A 25 -14.17 -4.85 -22.84
C LYS A 25 -12.87 -4.52 -22.10
N ALA A 26 -12.73 -5.03 -20.88
CA ALA A 26 -11.48 -4.93 -20.13
C ALA A 26 -10.34 -5.59 -20.93
N PRO A 27 -9.13 -4.99 -20.96
CA PRO A 27 -7.97 -5.67 -21.53
C PRO A 27 -7.66 -6.96 -20.76
N ASP A 28 -7.21 -8.01 -21.45
CA ASP A 28 -6.89 -9.30 -20.83
C ASP A 28 -5.70 -9.23 -19.84
N THR A 29 -4.89 -8.15 -19.96
CA THR A 29 -3.78 -7.82 -19.07
C THR A 29 -4.21 -7.15 -17.77
N LEU A 30 -5.44 -6.62 -17.69
CA LEU A 30 -5.98 -5.98 -16.50
C LEU A 30 -6.57 -7.04 -15.56
N LYS A 31 -6.02 -7.14 -14.34
CA LYS A 31 -6.48 -8.11 -13.34
C LYS A 31 -6.92 -7.39 -12.07
N ILE A 32 -8.18 -7.53 -11.69
CA ILE A 32 -8.66 -7.09 -10.38
C ILE A 32 -8.12 -8.03 -9.30
N ARG A 33 -7.47 -7.47 -8.28
CA ARG A 33 -6.98 -8.20 -7.10
C ARG A 33 -7.94 -8.09 -5.93
N ALA A 34 -8.49 -6.91 -5.69
CA ALA A 34 -9.47 -6.67 -4.65
C ALA A 34 -10.34 -5.45 -5.00
N VAL A 35 -11.58 -5.45 -4.53
CA VAL A 35 -12.47 -4.29 -4.60
C VAL A 35 -13.16 -4.12 -3.26
N TYR A 36 -13.12 -2.91 -2.72
CA TYR A 36 -13.79 -2.57 -1.46
C TYR A 36 -14.76 -1.43 -1.72
N ASN A 37 -16.04 -1.68 -1.49
CA ASN A 37 -17.02 -0.61 -1.35
C ASN A 37 -16.98 -0.13 0.10
N LEU A 38 -16.62 1.12 0.33
CA LEU A 38 -16.70 1.71 1.65
C LEU A 38 -18.17 2.06 1.94
N LEU A 39 -18.52 2.29 3.21
CA LEU A 39 -19.89 2.67 3.61
C LEU A 39 -20.30 4.08 3.14
N THR A 40 -19.47 4.72 2.32
CA THR A 40 -19.66 6.06 1.75
C THR A 40 -19.70 5.96 0.21
N ASP A 41 -19.67 7.11 -0.46
CA ASP A 41 -19.52 7.25 -1.91
C ASP A 41 -18.13 6.87 -2.44
N THR A 42 -17.37 6.05 -1.71
CA THR A 42 -15.98 5.73 -2.01
C THR A 42 -15.81 4.24 -2.29
N ARG A 43 -15.06 3.93 -3.35
CA ARG A 43 -14.66 2.58 -3.71
C ARG A 43 -13.17 2.52 -3.92
N VAL A 44 -12.57 1.40 -3.53
CA VAL A 44 -11.15 1.12 -3.72
C VAL A 44 -11.02 -0.07 -4.63
N PHE A 45 -10.30 0.09 -5.73
CA PHE A 45 -9.94 -0.98 -6.66
C PHE A 45 -8.44 -1.21 -6.54
N VAL A 46 -8.06 -2.44 -6.21
CA VAL A 46 -6.69 -2.91 -6.28
C VAL A 46 -6.57 -3.78 -7.51
N TRP A 47 -5.68 -3.43 -8.43
CA TRP A 47 -5.61 -4.08 -9.74
C TRP A 47 -4.19 -4.13 -10.27
N GLU A 48 -3.94 -5.07 -11.17
CA GLU A 48 -2.69 -5.18 -11.91
C GLU A 48 -2.90 -4.79 -13.36
N GLY A 49 -1.93 -4.06 -13.90
CA GLY A 49 -1.83 -3.76 -15.32
C GLY A 49 -0.39 -3.70 -15.79
N GLU A 50 -0.21 -3.89 -17.08
CA GLU A 50 1.09 -3.91 -17.77
C GLU A 50 1.15 -2.89 -18.91
N THR A 51 -0.01 -2.39 -19.35
CA THR A 51 -0.13 -1.57 -20.55
C THR A 51 -0.84 -0.24 -20.27
N LEU A 52 -0.63 0.73 -21.17
CA LEU A 52 -1.39 1.98 -21.16
C LEU A 52 -2.89 1.75 -21.37
N ALA A 53 -3.28 0.66 -22.05
CA ALA A 53 -4.68 0.31 -22.24
C ALA A 53 -5.37 -0.05 -20.91
N ASP A 54 -4.66 -0.70 -19.99
CA ASP A 54 -5.19 -1.02 -18.65
C ASP A 54 -5.49 0.26 -17.87
N ALA A 55 -4.54 1.20 -17.85
CA ALA A 55 -4.72 2.49 -17.19
C ALA A 55 -5.87 3.31 -17.80
N ARG A 56 -5.96 3.35 -19.14
CA ARG A 56 -7.07 4.02 -19.84
C ARG A 56 -8.42 3.36 -19.56
N TYR A 57 -8.46 2.04 -19.40
CA TYR A 57 -9.70 1.35 -19.06
C TYR A 57 -10.19 1.77 -17.68
N MET A 58 -9.29 1.81 -16.68
CA MET A 58 -9.64 2.26 -15.32
C MET A 58 -9.97 3.75 -15.26
N ASP A 59 -9.32 4.58 -16.08
CA ASP A 59 -9.59 6.02 -16.17
C ASP A 59 -11.02 6.34 -16.63
N ARG A 60 -11.67 5.44 -17.38
CA ARG A 60 -13.09 5.60 -17.80
C ARG A 60 -14.04 5.77 -16.62
N LEU A 61 -13.70 5.29 -15.44
CA LEU A 61 -14.53 5.47 -14.24
C LEU A 61 -14.69 6.96 -13.87
N ASN A 62 -13.81 7.85 -14.37
CA ASN A 62 -13.98 9.31 -14.28
C ASN A 62 -15.23 9.84 -14.99
N GLN A 63 -15.89 9.04 -15.84
CA GLN A 63 -17.18 9.43 -16.45
C GLN A 63 -18.32 9.44 -15.43
N VAL A 64 -18.18 8.69 -14.33
CA VAL A 64 -19.22 8.51 -13.30
C VAL A 64 -18.84 9.20 -11.99
N GLY A 65 -17.56 9.45 -11.74
CA GLY A 65 -17.09 10.14 -10.55
C GLY A 65 -15.68 10.68 -10.74
N GLU A 66 -14.95 10.77 -9.64
CA GLU A 66 -13.54 11.18 -9.64
C GLU A 66 -12.67 10.01 -9.18
N THR A 67 -11.63 9.71 -9.95
CA THR A 67 -10.65 8.69 -9.60
C THR A 67 -9.29 9.29 -9.26
N THR A 68 -8.65 8.71 -8.26
CA THR A 68 -7.22 8.88 -8.01
C THR A 68 -6.55 7.52 -8.14
N THR A 69 -5.65 7.38 -9.10
CA THR A 69 -4.92 6.13 -9.34
C THR A 69 -3.45 6.31 -8.97
N SER A 70 -2.89 5.35 -8.24
CA SER A 70 -1.49 5.35 -7.85
C SER A 70 -0.87 3.98 -8.04
N ILE A 71 0.41 3.94 -8.39
CA ILE A 71 1.20 2.72 -8.35
C ILE A 71 1.32 2.29 -6.89
N ALA A 72 1.07 1.01 -6.62
CA ALA A 72 1.18 0.44 -5.30
C ALA A 72 2.35 -0.54 -5.22
N MET A 73 3.12 -0.45 -4.14
CA MET A 73 4.03 -1.50 -3.74
C MET A 73 3.33 -2.32 -2.68
N ASP A 74 3.18 -3.63 -2.90
CA ASP A 74 2.63 -4.49 -1.86
C ASP A 74 3.63 -4.55 -0.70
N GLN A 75 3.20 -4.11 0.48
CA GLN A 75 3.97 -4.12 1.73
C GLN A 75 3.28 -4.97 2.80
N THR A 76 2.25 -5.73 2.44
CA THR A 76 1.35 -6.44 3.36
C THR A 76 2.13 -7.34 4.31
N GLY A 77 3.07 -8.14 3.77
CA GLY A 77 3.89 -9.04 4.59
C GLY A 77 4.65 -8.32 5.71
N GLY A 78 5.30 -7.19 5.42
CA GLY A 78 6.05 -6.42 6.43
C GLY A 78 5.13 -5.83 7.50
N TRP A 79 3.96 -5.33 7.11
CA TRP A 79 2.96 -4.84 8.06
C TRP A 79 2.39 -5.93 8.96
N GLN A 80 2.17 -7.14 8.42
CA GLN A 80 1.73 -8.28 9.22
C GLN A 80 2.75 -8.64 10.31
N GLN A 81 4.05 -8.68 9.98
CA GLN A 81 5.09 -8.94 10.98
C GLN A 81 5.18 -7.83 12.01
N ALA A 82 5.07 -6.56 11.59
CA ALA A 82 5.07 -5.42 12.50
C ALA A 82 3.90 -5.46 13.49
N PHE A 83 2.68 -5.76 13.03
CA PHE A 83 1.51 -5.86 13.90
C PHE A 83 1.54 -7.07 14.83
N ALA A 84 2.21 -8.15 14.41
CA ALA A 84 2.46 -9.31 15.25
C ALA A 84 3.60 -9.10 16.26
N GLY A 85 4.38 -8.00 16.15
CA GLY A 85 5.59 -7.82 16.93
C GLY A 85 6.70 -8.84 16.63
N ASN A 86 6.66 -9.48 15.45
CA ASN A 86 7.58 -10.55 15.08
C ASN A 86 8.84 -9.98 14.40
N LEU A 87 9.92 -9.81 15.18
CA LEU A 87 11.18 -9.28 14.67
C LEU A 87 11.89 -10.25 13.71
N ASP A 88 11.83 -11.56 13.97
CA ASP A 88 12.47 -12.56 13.11
C ASP A 88 11.76 -12.66 11.76
N GLY A 89 10.43 -12.69 11.77
CA GLY A 89 9.65 -12.63 10.52
C GLY A 89 9.87 -11.31 9.76
N MET A 90 10.10 -10.20 10.46
CA MET A 90 10.45 -8.93 9.80
C MET A 90 11.83 -8.97 9.14
N ARG A 91 12.81 -9.66 9.76
CA ARG A 91 14.14 -9.89 9.17
C ARG A 91 14.00 -10.66 7.86
N GLU A 92 13.36 -11.82 7.90
CA GLU A 92 13.13 -12.67 6.72
C GLU A 92 12.42 -11.89 5.60
N TRP A 93 11.42 -11.07 5.96
CA TRP A 93 10.71 -10.25 5.00
C TRP A 93 11.62 -9.19 4.34
N PHE A 94 12.50 -8.53 5.10
CA PHE A 94 13.47 -7.60 4.52
C PHE A 94 14.49 -8.29 3.60
N GLU A 95 14.99 -9.45 4.01
CA GLU A 95 15.95 -10.25 3.24
C GLU A 95 15.32 -10.74 1.93
N SER A 96 14.05 -11.16 1.95
CA SER A 96 13.30 -11.53 0.73
C SER A 96 13.15 -10.38 -0.28
N ARG A 97 13.29 -9.13 0.19
CA ARG A 97 13.26 -7.90 -0.63
C ARG A 97 14.66 -7.45 -1.07
N GLY A 98 15.69 -8.25 -0.82
CA GLY A 98 17.07 -7.99 -1.21
C GLY A 98 17.81 -7.01 -0.29
N ARG A 99 17.26 -6.67 0.89
CA ARG A 99 18.01 -5.91 1.91
C ARG A 99 18.90 -6.88 2.68
N THR A 100 20.15 -6.52 2.96
CA THR A 100 21.10 -7.42 3.63
C THR A 100 21.99 -6.69 4.62
N GLY A 101 22.54 -7.43 5.59
CA GLY A 101 23.60 -6.95 6.48
C GLY A 101 23.19 -5.78 7.37
N SER A 102 24.06 -4.78 7.46
CA SER A 102 23.91 -3.62 8.34
C SER A 102 22.60 -2.87 8.15
N ASP A 103 22.06 -2.89 6.93
CA ASP A 103 20.83 -2.19 6.56
C ASP A 103 19.58 -2.83 7.18
N VAL A 104 19.58 -4.17 7.28
CA VAL A 104 18.53 -4.94 7.96
C VAL A 104 18.68 -4.80 9.47
N ASP A 105 19.92 -4.86 9.99
CA ASP A 105 20.17 -4.75 11.42
C ASP A 105 19.79 -3.37 11.97
N ALA A 106 20.12 -2.28 11.25
CA ALA A 106 19.68 -0.93 11.61
C ALA A 106 18.15 -0.82 11.62
N ALA A 107 17.48 -1.40 10.61
CA ALA A 107 16.02 -1.39 10.56
C ALA A 107 15.38 -2.20 11.70
N LEU A 108 15.99 -3.33 12.10
CA LEU A 108 15.49 -4.15 13.21
C LEU A 108 15.78 -3.50 14.57
N ASP A 109 16.88 -2.76 14.70
CA ASP A 109 17.18 -2.00 15.92
C ASP A 109 16.07 -1.00 16.24
N LEU A 110 15.63 -0.20 15.27
CA LEU A 110 14.49 0.72 15.43
C LEU A 110 13.23 -0.01 15.94
N ARG A 111 12.95 -1.18 15.37
CA ARG A 111 11.75 -1.96 15.72
C ARG A 111 11.86 -2.56 17.11
N ARG A 112 13.04 -3.03 17.50
CA ARG A 112 13.33 -3.51 18.85
C ARG A 112 13.13 -2.39 19.89
N ARG A 113 13.71 -1.21 19.65
CA ARG A 113 13.50 -0.02 20.52
C ARG A 113 12.02 0.33 20.68
N GLY A 114 11.24 0.24 19.60
CA GLY A 114 9.79 0.45 19.64
C GLY A 114 9.04 -0.63 20.43
N HIS A 115 9.44 -1.90 20.28
CA HIS A 115 8.81 -3.05 20.93
C HIS A 115 9.07 -3.08 22.45
N GLU A 116 10.29 -2.72 22.87
CA GLU A 116 10.71 -2.73 24.27
C GLU A 116 10.30 -1.47 25.04
N ALA A 117 9.82 -0.44 24.35
CA ALA A 117 9.45 0.82 24.97
C ALA A 117 8.23 0.65 25.90
N PRO A 118 8.22 1.33 27.07
CA PRO A 118 7.15 1.18 28.06
C PRO A 118 5.80 1.78 27.63
N ASN A 119 5.78 2.62 26.59
CA ASN A 119 4.58 3.20 26.01
C ASN A 119 4.88 3.82 24.63
N VAL A 120 3.81 4.22 23.91
CA VAL A 120 3.88 4.78 22.56
C VAL A 120 4.72 6.07 22.50
N GLU A 121 4.67 6.92 23.51
CA GLU A 121 5.46 8.16 23.53
C GLU A 121 6.95 7.89 23.69
N ALA A 122 7.32 6.93 24.53
CA ALA A 122 8.69 6.46 24.65
C ALA A 122 9.18 5.80 23.34
N ALA A 123 8.36 4.98 22.69
CA ALA A 123 8.68 4.38 21.40
C ALA A 123 8.93 5.45 20.32
N ARG A 124 8.07 6.46 20.23
CA ARG A 124 8.22 7.59 19.30
C ARG A 124 9.46 8.42 19.58
N ARG A 125 9.83 8.62 20.85
CA ARG A 125 11.07 9.30 21.22
C ARG A 125 12.29 8.49 20.80
N ALA A 126 12.34 7.20 21.12
CA ALA A 126 13.42 6.31 20.71
C ALA A 126 13.58 6.23 19.18
N ALA A 127 12.46 6.30 18.43
CA ALA A 127 12.49 6.36 16.97
C ALA A 127 13.15 7.64 16.44
N ARG A 128 12.92 8.80 17.07
CA ARG A 128 13.58 10.07 16.70
C ARG A 128 15.06 10.06 17.04
N GLU A 129 15.42 9.52 18.20
CA GLU A 129 16.82 9.35 18.62
C GLU A 129 17.57 8.43 17.65
N TRP A 130 16.99 7.27 17.31
CA TRP A 130 17.52 6.37 16.29
C TRP A 130 17.71 7.07 14.94
N GLN A 131 16.73 7.86 14.49
CA GLN A 131 16.82 8.58 13.22
C GLN A 131 18.01 9.56 13.20
N GLU A 132 18.24 10.26 14.30
CA GLU A 132 19.38 11.18 14.43
C GLU A 132 20.71 10.40 14.45
N GLU A 133 20.78 9.28 15.17
CA GLU A 133 21.95 8.39 15.16
C GLU A 133 22.30 7.91 13.74
N GLN A 134 21.31 7.48 12.95
CA GLN A 134 21.53 7.06 11.57
C GLN A 134 22.03 8.22 10.69
N ARG A 135 21.53 9.44 10.92
CA ARG A 135 21.97 10.64 10.18
C ARG A 135 23.42 10.99 10.48
N THR A 136 23.87 10.84 11.73
CA THR A 136 25.26 11.10 12.13
C THR A 136 26.22 9.99 11.67
N GLN A 137 25.77 8.74 11.60
CA GLN A 137 26.59 7.60 11.15
C GLN A 137 26.73 7.52 9.62
N GLY A 138 25.79 8.09 8.87
CA GLY A 138 25.83 8.14 7.40
C GLY A 138 26.41 9.42 6.79
N ALA A 139 26.87 10.37 7.63
CA ALA A 139 27.56 11.61 7.23
C ALA A 139 29.08 11.45 7.34
#